data_AF-H2JDN0-F1
#
_entry.id   AF-H2JDN0-F1
#
_cell.length_a   1.000
_cell.length_b   1.000
_cell.length_c   1.000
_cell.angle_alpha   90.00
_cell.angle_beta   90.00
_cell.angle_gamma   90.00
#
_symmetry.space_group_name_H-M   'P 1'
#
loop_
_entity.id
_entity.type
_entity.pdbx_description
1 polymer ?
#
loop_
_entity_poly.entity_id
_entity_poly.type
_entity_poly.pdbx_seq_one_letter_code
_entity_poly.pdbx_strand_id
1 'polypeptide(L)'
;MEILTILETLEELVEKSPSVPFSGKCLLDREEILEIIKEMRLKLPDDIKQAKWVKEERQRILLEAQREANNIMKDAENKIASLVDEHEITKKAYEQSNEIIAAAQKNAREVRLGAREYADGVLNKVEDILSEAAEVIRTNREELK
;
A
#
# COMPACT_ATOMS: atom_id res chain seq x y z
N MET A 1 11.97 42.63 11.04
CA MET A 1 11.80 43.78 10.10
C MET A 1 12.36 45.08 10.68
N GLU A 2 12.50 45.19 12.01
CA GLU A 2 13.11 46.33 12.70
C GLU A 2 14.64 46.46 12.48
N ILE A 3 15.34 45.34 12.18
CA ILE A 3 16.79 45.39 11.95
C ILE A 3 17.17 46.16 10.68
N LEU A 4 16.32 46.09 9.66
CA LEU A 4 16.49 46.80 8.39
C LEU A 4 16.35 48.31 8.63
N THR A 5 15.40 48.70 9.46
CA THR A 5 15.18 50.11 9.84
C THR A 5 16.36 50.66 10.65
N ILE A 6 16.96 49.86 11.53
CA ILE A 6 18.18 50.23 12.27
C ILE A 6 19.38 50.37 11.32
N LEU A 7 19.50 49.49 10.31
CA LEU A 7 20.53 49.58 9.28
C LEU A 7 20.34 50.82 8.40
N GLU A 8 19.11 51.10 7.96
CA GLU A 8 18.75 52.30 7.19
C GLU A 8 19.05 53.58 8.01
N THR A 9 18.76 53.57 9.30
CA THR A 9 19.06 54.70 10.19
C THR A 9 20.57 54.93 10.33
N LEU A 10 21.35 53.85 10.44
CA LEU A 10 22.82 53.92 10.46
C LEU A 10 23.38 54.43 9.12
N GLU A 11 22.80 53.97 8.00
CA GLU A 11 23.18 54.39 6.65
C GLU A 11 22.90 55.89 6.44
N GLU A 12 21.70 56.35 6.79
CA GLU A 12 21.36 57.78 6.75
C GLU A 12 22.27 58.63 7.65
N LEU A 13 22.63 58.12 8.83
CA LEU A 13 23.53 58.81 9.76
C LEU A 13 24.91 59.02 9.12
N VAL A 14 25.43 57.98 8.45
CA VAL A 14 26.71 58.03 7.75
C VAL A 14 26.65 58.95 6.53
N GLU A 15 25.56 58.95 5.77
CA GLU A 15 25.37 59.81 4.59
C GLU A 15 25.23 61.30 4.94
N LYS A 16 24.51 61.62 6.02
CA LYS A 16 24.25 63.02 6.44
C LYS A 16 25.40 63.63 7.25
N SER A 17 26.41 62.83 7.58
CA SER A 17 27.50 63.27 8.45
C SER A 17 28.52 64.18 7.75
N PRO A 18 29.02 65.23 8.44
CA PRO A 18 30.01 66.15 7.88
C PRO A 18 31.27 65.41 7.41
N SER A 19 31.58 65.52 6.12
CA SER A 19 32.81 64.94 5.56
C SER A 19 34.02 65.85 5.84
N VAL A 20 35.13 65.22 6.22
CA VAL A 20 36.41 65.88 6.43
C VAL A 20 37.13 66.05 5.08
N PRO A 21 37.47 67.29 4.65
CA PRO A 21 38.10 67.55 3.37
C PRO A 21 39.42 66.78 3.20
N PHE A 22 39.64 66.25 2.00
CA PHE A 22 40.86 65.51 1.62
C PHE A 22 41.14 64.19 2.36
N SER A 23 40.24 63.70 3.24
CA SER A 23 40.51 62.47 4.01
C SER A 23 39.52 61.32 3.78
N GLY A 24 38.42 61.52 3.06
CA GLY A 24 37.39 60.47 2.85
C GLY A 24 36.75 59.96 4.15
N LYS A 25 36.83 60.73 5.23
CA LYS A 25 36.29 60.39 6.56
C LYS A 25 35.09 61.28 6.86
N CYS A 26 34.09 60.76 7.56
CA CYS A 26 32.99 61.54 8.11
C CYS A 26 33.13 61.71 9.63
N LEU A 27 32.59 62.80 10.16
CA LEU A 27 32.51 63.07 11.59
C LEU A 27 31.20 62.49 12.11
N LEU A 28 31.28 61.56 13.06
CA LEU A 28 30.12 60.86 13.61
C LEU A 28 30.10 61.03 15.14
N ASP A 29 28.91 61.14 15.71
CA ASP A 29 28.73 61.08 17.16
C ASP A 29 28.96 59.63 17.64
N ARG A 30 29.91 59.49 18.57
CA ARG A 30 30.31 58.19 19.10
C ARG A 30 29.19 57.56 19.92
N GLU A 31 28.52 58.35 20.75
CA GLU A 31 27.48 57.89 21.65
C GLU A 31 26.27 57.39 20.84
N GLU A 32 25.87 58.13 19.80
CA GLU A 32 24.75 57.78 18.93
C GLU A 32 24.99 56.47 18.16
N ILE A 33 26.19 56.29 17.58
CA ILE A 33 26.54 55.03 16.89
C ILE A 33 26.59 53.85 17.86
N LEU A 34 27.15 54.06 19.06
CA LEU A 34 27.23 52.98 20.06
C LEU A 34 25.83 52.55 20.54
N GLU A 35 24.87 53.46 20.56
CA GLU A 35 23.48 53.16 20.89
C GLU A 35 22.80 52.34 19.79
N ILE A 36 22.95 52.75 18.52
CA ILE A 36 22.45 52.00 17.35
C ILE A 36 23.05 50.58 17.29
N ILE A 37 24.36 50.44 17.55
CA ILE A 37 25.03 49.13 17.59
C ILE A 37 24.50 48.26 18.73
N LYS A 38 24.22 48.84 19.91
CA LYS A 38 23.63 48.11 21.05
C LYS A 38 22.23 47.61 20.71
N GLU A 39 21.39 48.46 20.12
CA GLU A 39 20.04 48.09 19.72
C GLU A 39 20.05 46.97 18.67
N MET A 40 20.91 47.08 17.66
CA MET A 40 21.12 46.02 16.67
C MET A 40 21.55 44.71 17.33
N ARG A 41 22.47 44.76 18.30
CA ARG A 41 22.96 43.57 19.00
C ARG A 41 21.90 42.88 19.86
N LEU A 42 20.94 43.64 20.38
CA LEU A 42 19.82 43.11 21.15
C LEU A 42 18.77 42.45 20.25
N LYS A 43 18.48 43.05 19.09
CA LYS A 43 17.39 42.60 18.20
C LYS A 43 17.81 41.55 17.16
N LEU A 44 19.07 41.54 16.72
CA LEU A 44 19.59 40.58 15.72
C LEU A 44 19.45 39.10 16.13
N PRO A 45 19.77 38.70 17.38
CA PRO A 45 19.69 37.30 17.79
C PRO A 45 18.27 36.75 17.73
N ASP A 46 17.27 37.56 18.08
CA ASP A 46 15.87 37.12 18.12
C ASP A 46 15.29 36.93 16.71
N ASP A 47 15.55 37.84 15.77
CA ASP A 47 15.13 37.69 14.37
C ASP A 47 15.77 36.44 13.72
N ILE A 48 17.06 36.18 13.99
CA ILE A 48 17.74 34.97 13.49
C ILE A 48 17.17 33.70 14.14
N LYS A 49 16.85 33.75 15.43
CA LYS A 49 16.26 32.62 16.16
C LYS A 49 14.87 32.30 15.63
N GLN A 50 14.04 33.30 15.37
CA GLN A 50 12.72 33.13 14.75
C GLN A 50 12.85 32.53 13.35
N ALA A 51 13.75 33.03 12.51
CA ALA A 51 13.96 32.49 11.17
C ALA A 51 14.38 31.01 11.18
N LYS A 52 15.28 30.63 12.10
CA LYS A 52 15.65 29.22 12.31
C LYS A 52 14.46 28.38 12.77
N TRP A 53 13.71 28.88 13.74
CA TRP A 53 12.54 28.19 14.28
C TRP A 53 11.47 27.94 13.20
N VAL A 54 11.15 28.96 12.39
CA VAL A 54 10.20 28.82 11.27
C VAL A 54 10.64 27.76 10.27
N LYS A 55 11.95 27.68 9.98
CA LYS A 55 12.49 26.67 9.07
C LYS A 55 12.36 25.26 9.65
N GLU A 56 12.71 25.08 10.91
CA GLU A 56 12.61 23.79 11.61
C GLU A 56 11.16 23.34 11.75
N GLU A 57 10.27 24.27 12.12
CA GLU A 57 8.84 24.02 12.27
C GLU A 57 8.19 23.61 10.95
N ARG A 58 8.52 24.31 9.85
CA ARG A 58 8.08 23.92 8.50
C ARG A 58 8.51 22.50 8.15
N GLN A 59 9.75 22.12 8.47
CA GLN A 59 10.25 20.79 8.18
C GLN A 59 9.54 19.72 9.04
N ARG A 60 9.24 20.04 10.30
CA ARG A 60 8.44 19.18 11.18
C ARG A 60 7.05 18.94 10.61
N ILE A 61 6.34 20.00 10.22
CA ILE A 61 4.99 19.92 9.65
C ILE A 61 4.99 19.03 8.39
N LEU A 62 5.97 19.19 7.51
CA LEU A 62 6.07 18.38 6.29
C LEU A 62 6.28 16.89 6.59
N LEU A 63 7.15 16.57 7.56
CA LEU A 63 7.39 15.19 7.97
C LEU A 63 6.16 14.56 8.62
N GLU A 64 5.43 15.33 9.43
CA GLU A 64 4.21 14.89 10.07
C GLU A 64 3.10 14.63 9.05
N ALA A 65 2.88 15.56 8.12
CA ALA A 65 1.92 15.40 7.03
C ALA A 65 2.26 14.19 6.14
N GLN A 66 3.54 13.97 5.83
CA GLN A 66 3.97 12.80 5.05
C GLN A 66 3.72 11.49 5.81
N ARG A 67 3.97 11.48 7.12
CA ARG A 67 3.71 10.31 7.96
C ARG A 67 2.20 10.02 8.06
N GLU A 68 1.39 11.06 8.23
CA GLU A 68 -0.07 10.94 8.27
C GLU A 68 -0.63 10.43 6.92
N ALA A 69 -0.16 10.98 5.81
CA ALA A 69 -0.54 10.50 4.47
C ALA A 69 -0.19 9.01 4.27
N ASN A 70 1.00 8.60 4.70
CA ASN A 70 1.42 7.19 4.63
C ASN A 70 0.54 6.29 5.51
N ASN A 71 0.14 6.76 6.71
CA ASN A 71 -0.77 6.02 7.58
C ASN A 71 -2.16 5.88 6.94
N ILE A 72 -2.71 6.96 6.38
CA ILE A 72 -4.00 6.94 5.69
C ILE A 72 -3.98 5.94 4.52
N MET A 73 -2.92 5.94 3.72
CA MET A 73 -2.77 4.99 2.61
C MET A 73 -2.75 3.54 3.10
N LYS A 74 -1.98 3.27 4.16
CA LYS A 74 -1.90 1.93 4.75
C LYS A 74 -3.25 1.46 5.32
N ASP A 75 -3.98 2.35 6.00
CA ASP A 75 -5.29 2.04 6.55
C ASP A 75 -6.32 1.78 5.44
N ALA A 76 -6.27 2.55 4.34
CA ALA A 76 -7.10 2.32 3.17
C ALA A 76 -6.82 0.97 2.50
N GLU A 77 -5.54 0.60 2.31
CA GLU A 77 -5.14 -0.70 1.77
C GLU A 77 -5.65 -1.86 2.64
N ASN A 78 -5.47 -1.76 3.96
CA ASN A 78 -5.98 -2.76 4.91
C ASN A 78 -7.50 -2.87 4.82
N LYS A 79 -8.22 -1.73 4.74
CA LYS A 79 -9.68 -1.73 4.65
C LYS A 79 -10.17 -2.36 3.35
N ILE A 80 -9.50 -2.09 2.23
CA ILE A 80 -9.81 -2.72 0.93
C ILE A 80 -9.61 -4.24 1.02
N ALA A 81 -8.50 -4.69 1.60
CA ALA A 81 -8.24 -6.13 1.77
C ALA A 81 -9.33 -6.80 2.61
N SER A 82 -9.73 -6.20 3.74
CA SER A 82 -10.85 -6.69 4.54
C SER A 82 -12.17 -6.67 3.79
N LEU A 83 -12.46 -5.63 3.01
CA LEU A 83 -13.69 -5.54 2.23
C LEU A 83 -13.77 -6.60 1.13
N VAL A 84 -12.64 -6.99 0.52
CA VAL A 84 -12.58 -8.06 -0.48
C VAL A 84 -12.83 -9.43 0.15
N ASP A 85 -12.25 -9.66 1.32
CA ASP A 85 -12.44 -10.91 2.07
C ASP A 85 -13.87 -11.02 2.63
N GLU A 86 -14.42 -9.91 3.13
CA GLU A 86 -15.81 -9.79 3.62
C GLU A 86 -16.84 -9.73 2.48
N HIS A 87 -16.42 -9.53 1.23
CA HIS A 87 -17.38 -9.36 0.14
C HIS A 87 -18.19 -10.64 -0.02
N GLU A 88 -19.51 -10.53 0.17
CA GLU A 88 -20.44 -11.64 -0.02
C GLU A 88 -20.29 -12.34 -1.39
N ILE A 89 -19.76 -11.64 -2.40
CA ILE A 89 -19.50 -12.20 -3.73
C ILE A 89 -18.41 -13.27 -3.63
N THR A 90 -17.31 -13.01 -2.92
CA THR A 90 -16.22 -13.96 -2.75
C THR A 90 -16.71 -15.19 -1.98
N LYS A 91 -17.47 -14.97 -0.90
CA LYS A 91 -18.08 -16.06 -0.12
C LYS A 91 -19.09 -16.88 -0.95
N LYS A 92 -20.01 -16.23 -1.65
CA LYS A 92 -20.99 -16.88 -2.55
C LYS A 92 -20.28 -17.64 -3.68
N ALA A 93 -19.19 -17.10 -4.23
CA ALA A 93 -18.39 -17.78 -5.25
C ALA A 93 -17.74 -19.06 -4.69
N TYR A 94 -17.21 -19.02 -3.46
CA TYR A 94 -16.69 -20.22 -2.78
C TYR A 94 -17.80 -21.25 -2.51
N GLU A 95 -18.96 -20.83 -2.02
CA GLU A 95 -20.12 -21.72 -1.80
C GLU A 95 -20.56 -22.39 -3.11
N GLN A 96 -20.73 -21.63 -4.19
CA GLN A 96 -21.05 -22.17 -5.52
C GLN A 96 -19.97 -23.11 -6.05
N SER A 97 -18.69 -22.78 -5.87
CA SER A 97 -17.58 -23.64 -6.28
C SER A 97 -17.65 -25.00 -5.57
N ASN A 98 -17.89 -24.99 -4.26
CA ASN A 98 -18.03 -26.21 -3.48
C ASN A 98 -19.24 -27.04 -3.92
N GLU A 99 -20.38 -26.41 -4.23
CA GLU A 99 -21.55 -27.08 -4.79
C GLU A 99 -21.26 -27.74 -6.14
N ILE A 100 -20.58 -27.03 -7.04
CA ILE A 100 -20.17 -27.57 -8.36
C ILE A 100 -19.26 -28.78 -8.19
N ILE A 101 -18.27 -28.70 -7.30
CA ILE A 101 -17.34 -29.80 -7.04
C ILE A 101 -18.10 -31.00 -6.46
N ALA A 102 -19.00 -30.79 -5.49
CA ALA A 102 -19.79 -31.86 -4.90
C ALA A 102 -20.71 -32.52 -5.94
N ALA A 103 -21.36 -31.74 -6.79
CA ALA A 103 -22.19 -32.24 -7.88
C ALA A 103 -21.36 -33.03 -8.90
N ALA A 104 -20.18 -32.54 -9.29
CA ALA A 104 -19.27 -33.23 -10.20
C ALA A 104 -18.79 -34.56 -9.61
N GLN A 105 -18.43 -34.60 -8.33
CA GLN A 105 -18.02 -35.84 -7.65
C GLN A 105 -19.16 -36.85 -7.56
N LYS A 106 -20.38 -36.40 -7.29
CA LYS A 106 -21.58 -37.25 -7.28
C LYS A 106 -21.84 -37.84 -8.67
N ASN A 107 -21.86 -37.01 -9.70
CA ASN A 107 -22.05 -37.46 -11.09
C ASN A 107 -20.96 -38.45 -11.51
N ALA A 108 -19.69 -38.17 -11.19
CA ALA A 108 -18.59 -39.08 -11.48
C ALA A 108 -18.75 -40.45 -10.80
N ARG A 109 -19.26 -40.45 -9.55
CA ARG A 109 -19.54 -41.69 -8.82
C ARG A 109 -20.68 -42.48 -9.47
N GLU A 110 -21.76 -41.81 -9.87
CA GLU A 110 -22.90 -42.43 -10.56
C GLU A 110 -22.50 -43.02 -11.91
N VAL A 111 -21.76 -42.27 -12.72
CA VAL A 111 -21.21 -42.76 -14.00
C VAL A 111 -20.34 -44.00 -13.79
N ARG A 112 -19.46 -43.97 -12.78
CA ARG A 112 -18.59 -45.12 -12.48
C ARG A 112 -19.38 -46.35 -12.03
N LEU A 113 -20.43 -46.16 -11.23
CA LEU A 113 -21.29 -47.26 -10.79
C LEU A 113 -22.07 -47.84 -11.96
N GLY A 114 -22.74 -47.00 -12.75
CA GLY A 114 -23.48 -47.45 -13.93
C GLY A 114 -22.58 -48.15 -14.96
N ALA A 115 -21.34 -47.68 -15.16
CA ALA A 115 -20.38 -48.37 -16.01
C ALA A 115 -20.00 -49.76 -15.49
N ARG A 116 -19.88 -49.92 -14.16
CA ARG A 116 -19.63 -51.23 -13.54
C ARG A 116 -20.81 -52.17 -13.69
N GLU A 117 -22.02 -51.69 -13.41
CA GLU A 117 -23.25 -52.47 -13.58
C GLU A 117 -23.45 -52.91 -15.04
N TYR A 118 -23.18 -52.01 -15.98
CA TYR A 118 -23.21 -52.34 -17.41
C TYR A 118 -22.17 -53.41 -17.77
N ALA A 119 -20.93 -53.27 -17.31
CA ALA A 119 -19.87 -54.25 -17.56
C ALA A 119 -20.22 -55.63 -16.96
N ASP A 120 -20.75 -55.66 -15.75
CA ASP A 120 -21.21 -56.89 -15.09
C ASP A 120 -22.34 -57.56 -15.90
N GLY A 121 -23.33 -56.78 -16.35
CA GLY A 121 -24.40 -57.29 -17.21
C GLY A 121 -23.92 -57.84 -18.55
N VAL A 122 -22.84 -57.28 -19.12
CA VAL A 122 -22.20 -57.82 -20.33
C VAL A 122 -21.47 -59.12 -20.02
N LEU A 123 -20.72 -59.18 -18.91
CA LEU A 123 -19.99 -60.38 -18.50
C LEU A 123 -20.93 -61.55 -18.17
N ASN A 124 -22.02 -61.30 -17.45
CA ASN A 124 -23.04 -62.31 -17.16
C ASN A 124 -23.62 -62.92 -18.45
N LYS A 125 -23.94 -62.08 -19.46
CA LYS A 125 -24.42 -62.58 -20.75
C LYS A 125 -23.39 -63.45 -21.48
N VAL A 126 -22.11 -63.10 -21.38
CA VAL A 126 -21.03 -63.90 -21.97
C VAL A 126 -20.89 -65.23 -21.23
N GLU A 127 -21.00 -65.24 -19.90
CA GLU A 127 -20.97 -66.45 -19.08
C GLU A 127 -22.13 -67.40 -19.42
N ASP A 128 -23.35 -66.89 -19.60
CA ASP A 128 -24.52 -67.67 -20.01
C ASP A 128 -24.29 -68.36 -21.36
N ILE A 129 -23.82 -67.59 -22.37
CA ILE A 129 -23.55 -68.12 -23.72
C ILE A 129 -22.48 -69.20 -23.69
N LEU A 130 -21.39 -68.98 -22.94
CA LEU A 130 -20.31 -69.96 -22.82
C LEU A 130 -20.77 -71.23 -22.10
N SER A 131 -21.62 -71.10 -21.08
CA SER A 131 -22.19 -72.24 -20.35
C SER A 131 -23.09 -73.08 -21.25
N GLU A 132 -23.95 -72.45 -22.04
CA GLU A 132 -24.79 -73.14 -23.02
C GLU A 132 -23.94 -73.86 -24.08
N ALA A 133 -22.91 -73.19 -24.62
CA ALA A 133 -21.99 -73.79 -25.57
C ALA A 133 -21.24 -75.00 -24.97
N ALA A 134 -20.83 -74.91 -23.70
CA ALA A 134 -20.17 -76.01 -22.99
C ALA A 134 -21.11 -77.20 -22.74
N GLU A 135 -22.38 -76.96 -22.47
CA GLU A 135 -23.41 -78.00 -22.34
C GLU A 135 -23.56 -78.76 -23.67
N VAL A 136 -23.72 -78.05 -24.78
CA VAL A 136 -23.83 -78.66 -26.12
C VAL A 136 -22.61 -79.53 -26.44
N ILE A 137 -21.39 -79.06 -26.16
CA ILE A 137 -20.17 -79.84 -26.38
C ILE A 137 -20.16 -81.11 -25.52
N ARG A 138 -20.61 -81.02 -24.26
CA ARG A 138 -20.69 -82.19 -23.37
C ARG A 138 -21.68 -83.22 -23.87
N THR A 139 -22.88 -82.80 -24.26
CA THR A 139 -23.90 -83.70 -24.85
C THR A 139 -23.35 -84.40 -26.09
N ASN A 140 -22.74 -83.65 -27.02
CA ASN A 140 -22.13 -84.23 -28.22
C ASN A 140 -21.01 -85.24 -27.91
N ARG A 141 -20.25 -85.04 -26.82
CA ARG A 141 -19.22 -86.01 -26.38
C ARG A 141 -19.80 -87.27 -25.75
N GLU A 142 -20.96 -87.19 -25.11
CA GLU A 142 -21.65 -88.34 -24.54
C GLU A 142 -22.24 -89.24 -25.63
N GLU A 143 -22.77 -88.65 -26.72
CA GLU A 143 -23.28 -89.40 -27.88
C GLU A 143 -22.19 -90.14 -28.68
N LEU A 144 -20.93 -89.76 -28.52
CA LEU A 144 -19.78 -90.41 -29.18
C LEU A 144 -19.21 -91.62 -28.39
N LYS A 145 -19.76 -91.93 -27.21
CA LYS A 145 -19.40 -93.11 -26.42
C LYS A 145 -20.37 -94.26 -26.66
#